data_AF-A0A7Y3EWV1-F1
#
_entry.id   AF-A0A7Y3EWV1-F1
#
_cell.length_a   1.000
_cell.length_b   1.000
_cell.length_c   1.000
_cell.angle_alpha   90.00
_cell.angle_beta   90.00
_cell.angle_gamma   90.00
#
_symmetry.space_group_name_H-M   'P 1'
#
loop_
_entity.id
_entity.type
_entity.pdbx_description
1 polymer ?
#
loop_
_entity_poly.entity_id
_entity_poly.type
_entity_poly.pdbx_seq_one_letter_code
_entity_poly.pdbx_strand_id
1 'polypeptide(L)'
;MMPVDQSEALENEWYGVRHSGEIPEIALHSAIYYLTEDRNGPGMVLGHRQSRVLVDAADMRYREIILRDLHQKNRNTAAYRGLRRSIVNWQRYEVFCSRQSIDYSRFKHEVAAMLLIFLVKEIVDVERSKRESSINCTFSELSGFACHLGLVNLSLPESIRSLCRQ
;
A
#
# COMPACT_ATOMS: atom_id res chain seq x y z
N MET A 1 -18.42 -8.81 -34.56
CA MET A 1 -17.61 -8.63 -33.34
C MET A 1 -16.62 -9.79 -33.32
N MET A 2 -15.31 -9.52 -33.39
CA MET A 2 -14.31 -10.60 -33.32
C MET A 2 -14.30 -11.17 -31.90
N PRO A 3 -14.01 -12.47 -31.71
CA PRO A 3 -13.84 -13.03 -30.37
C PRO A 3 -12.69 -12.28 -29.70
N VAL A 4 -12.95 -11.70 -28.52
CA VAL A 4 -11.89 -11.15 -27.67
C VAL A 4 -11.05 -12.33 -27.18
N ASP A 5 -9.74 -12.27 -27.36
CA ASP A 5 -8.84 -13.23 -26.74
C ASP A 5 -8.93 -13.05 -25.22
N GLN A 6 -9.48 -14.04 -24.55
CA GLN A 6 -9.68 -14.03 -23.09
C GLN A 6 -8.36 -13.88 -22.33
N SER A 7 -7.23 -14.31 -22.92
CA SER A 7 -5.91 -14.12 -22.34
C SER A 7 -5.48 -12.65 -22.38
N GLU A 8 -5.66 -12.01 -23.53
CA GLU A 8 -5.32 -10.59 -23.73
C GLU A 8 -6.19 -9.68 -22.84
N ALA A 9 -7.49 -9.96 -22.73
CA ALA A 9 -8.39 -9.20 -21.85
C ALA A 9 -7.95 -9.29 -20.38
N LEU A 10 -7.60 -10.48 -19.90
CA LEU A 10 -7.14 -10.67 -18.53
C LEU A 10 -5.81 -9.96 -18.28
N GLU A 11 -4.88 -10.01 -19.23
CA GLU A 11 -3.58 -9.35 -19.14
C GLU A 11 -3.72 -7.82 -19.08
N ASN A 12 -4.59 -7.25 -19.93
CA ASN A 12 -4.89 -5.82 -19.92
C ASN A 12 -5.45 -5.37 -18.58
N GLU A 13 -6.41 -6.12 -18.02
CA GLU A 13 -6.98 -5.79 -16.72
C GLU A 13 -6.00 -6.01 -15.57
N TRP A 14 -5.15 -7.04 -15.63
CA TRP A 14 -4.06 -7.22 -14.68
C TRP A 14 -3.12 -6.01 -14.68
N TYR A 15 -2.76 -5.50 -15.85
CA TYR A 15 -1.94 -4.29 -15.99
C TYR A 15 -2.64 -3.07 -15.38
N GLY A 16 -3.94 -2.93 -15.63
CA GLY A 16 -4.79 -1.91 -15.01
C GLY A 16 -4.74 -1.97 -13.48
N VAL A 17 -4.96 -3.15 -12.89
CA VAL A 17 -4.90 -3.34 -11.43
C VAL A 17 -3.52 -3.00 -10.87
N ARG A 18 -2.44 -3.40 -11.56
CA ARG A 18 -1.06 -3.14 -11.10
C ARG A 18 -0.68 -1.68 -11.13
N HIS A 19 -1.10 -0.95 -12.15
CA HIS A 19 -0.53 0.36 -12.45
C HIS A 19 -1.51 1.51 -12.32
N SER A 20 -2.78 1.25 -11.98
CA SER A 20 -3.76 2.28 -11.72
C SER A 20 -3.33 3.26 -10.61
N GLY A 21 -3.77 4.50 -10.76
CA GLY A 21 -3.69 5.55 -9.74
C GLY A 21 -4.75 5.42 -8.65
N GLU A 22 -5.73 4.53 -8.85
CA GLU A 22 -6.82 4.25 -7.92
C GLU A 22 -6.37 3.44 -6.69
N ILE A 23 -7.30 3.27 -5.73
CA ILE A 23 -7.12 2.31 -4.64
C ILE A 23 -7.06 0.90 -5.25
N PRO A 24 -6.10 0.04 -4.86
CA PRO A 24 -5.91 -1.24 -5.54
C PRO A 24 -7.14 -2.16 -5.50
N GLU A 25 -7.87 -2.17 -4.38
CA GLU A 25 -9.14 -2.91 -4.27
C GLU A 25 -10.24 -2.37 -5.22
N ILE A 26 -10.29 -1.05 -5.44
CA ILE A 26 -11.23 -0.47 -6.43
C ILE A 26 -10.84 -0.91 -7.84
N ALA A 27 -9.55 -0.84 -8.19
CA ALA A 27 -9.08 -1.28 -9.50
C ALA A 27 -9.37 -2.77 -9.75
N LEU A 28 -9.19 -3.62 -8.72
CA LEU A 28 -9.54 -5.04 -8.78
C LEU A 28 -11.03 -5.25 -9.05
N HIS A 29 -11.91 -4.56 -8.32
CA HIS A 29 -13.35 -4.68 -8.52
C HIS A 29 -13.78 -4.21 -9.91
N SER A 30 -13.22 -3.10 -10.39
CA SER A 30 -13.46 -2.60 -11.74
C SER A 30 -13.04 -3.62 -12.80
N ALA A 31 -11.86 -4.24 -12.64
CA ALA A 31 -11.37 -5.29 -13.55
C ALA A 31 -12.29 -6.51 -13.57
N ILE A 32 -12.69 -7.01 -12.40
CA ILE A 32 -13.61 -8.16 -12.31
C ILE A 32 -14.95 -7.82 -12.95
N TYR A 33 -15.52 -6.65 -12.64
CA TYR A 33 -16.78 -6.20 -13.22
C TYR A 33 -16.70 -6.09 -14.75
N TYR A 34 -15.65 -5.45 -15.27
CA TYR A 34 -15.44 -5.33 -16.71
C TYR A 34 -15.36 -6.71 -17.37
N LEU A 35 -14.56 -7.62 -16.81
CA LEU A 35 -14.36 -8.96 -17.39
C LEU A 35 -15.63 -9.81 -17.38
N THR A 36 -16.53 -9.64 -16.40
CA THR A 36 -17.61 -10.60 -16.12
C THR A 36 -19.03 -10.07 -16.34
N GLU A 37 -19.29 -8.80 -16.03
CA GLU A 37 -20.64 -8.25 -15.91
C GLU A 37 -20.90 -7.09 -16.88
N ASP A 38 -19.88 -6.33 -17.26
CA ASP A 38 -20.04 -5.17 -18.14
C ASP A 38 -20.56 -5.60 -19.51
N ARG A 39 -21.62 -4.92 -19.99
CA ARG A 39 -22.22 -5.16 -21.31
C ARG A 39 -21.26 -4.90 -22.46
N ASN A 40 -20.27 -4.03 -22.24
CA ASN A 40 -19.20 -3.72 -23.19
C ASN A 40 -17.93 -4.56 -22.92
N GLY A 41 -17.94 -5.41 -21.90
CA GLY A 41 -16.86 -6.31 -21.52
C GLY A 41 -16.89 -7.66 -22.26
N PRO A 42 -15.89 -8.52 -22.03
CA PRO A 42 -15.78 -9.81 -22.71
C PRO A 42 -16.75 -10.89 -22.19
N GLY A 43 -17.49 -10.65 -21.10
CA GLY A 43 -18.50 -11.58 -20.57
C GLY A 43 -17.91 -12.91 -20.12
N MET A 44 -16.70 -12.89 -19.56
CA MET A 44 -15.93 -14.05 -19.13
C MET A 44 -16.52 -14.66 -17.85
N VAL A 45 -16.39 -15.98 -17.72
CA VAL A 45 -16.54 -16.67 -16.44
C VAL A 45 -15.15 -16.93 -15.88
N LEU A 46 -14.73 -16.13 -14.90
CA LEU A 46 -13.38 -16.25 -14.34
C LEU A 46 -13.24 -17.51 -13.48
N GLY A 47 -12.29 -18.36 -13.85
CA GLY A 47 -11.85 -19.45 -12.99
C GLY A 47 -11.02 -18.94 -11.81
N HIS A 48 -10.88 -19.76 -10.77
CA HIS A 48 -10.15 -19.39 -9.55
C HIS A 48 -8.73 -18.86 -9.81
N ARG A 49 -8.01 -19.46 -10.76
CA ARG A 49 -6.65 -19.00 -11.14
C ARG A 49 -6.65 -17.60 -11.75
N GLN A 50 -7.61 -17.28 -12.61
CA GLN A 50 -7.68 -15.98 -13.28
C GLN A 50 -8.06 -14.89 -12.27
N SER A 51 -9.05 -15.15 -11.41
CA SER A 51 -9.38 -14.22 -10.31
C SER A 51 -8.18 -14.01 -9.39
N ARG A 52 -7.43 -15.08 -9.07
CA ARG A 52 -6.26 -14.99 -8.20
C ARG A 52 -5.16 -14.11 -8.80
N VAL A 53 -4.93 -14.16 -10.11
CA VAL A 53 -3.95 -13.30 -10.80
C VAL A 53 -4.26 -11.81 -10.59
N LEU A 54 -5.54 -11.41 -10.65
CA LEU A 54 -5.95 -10.03 -10.40
C LEU A 54 -5.83 -9.65 -8.90
N VAL A 55 -6.17 -10.58 -8.01
CA VAL A 55 -6.00 -10.37 -6.56
C VAL A 55 -4.52 -10.18 -6.20
N ASP A 56 -3.64 -11.00 -6.76
CA ASP A 56 -2.18 -10.88 -6.55
C ASP A 56 -1.66 -9.55 -7.11
N ALA A 57 -2.23 -9.05 -8.22
CA ALA A 57 -1.89 -7.72 -8.72
C ALA A 57 -2.23 -6.60 -7.73
N ALA A 58 -3.41 -6.67 -7.11
CA ALA A 58 -3.81 -5.70 -6.08
C ALA A 58 -2.93 -5.82 -4.82
N ASP A 59 -2.59 -7.04 -4.39
CA ASP A 59 -1.67 -7.30 -3.27
C ASP A 59 -0.30 -6.65 -3.54
N MET A 60 0.30 -6.92 -4.69
CA MET A 60 1.58 -6.32 -5.09
C MET A 60 1.52 -4.81 -5.07
N ARG A 61 0.44 -4.23 -5.62
CA ARG A 61 0.27 -2.77 -5.66
C ARG A 61 0.11 -2.16 -4.27
N TYR A 62 -0.64 -2.79 -3.36
CA TYR A 62 -0.73 -2.35 -1.97
C TYR A 62 0.65 -2.32 -1.31
N ARG A 63 1.43 -3.40 -1.45
CA ARG A 63 2.77 -3.48 -0.86
C ARG A 63 3.68 -2.36 -1.34
N GLU A 64 3.68 -2.11 -2.65
CA GLU A 64 4.44 -1.03 -3.26
C GLU A 64 4.08 0.34 -2.67
N ILE A 65 2.79 0.69 -2.61
CA ILE A 65 2.37 2.03 -2.18
C ILE A 65 2.53 2.25 -0.67
N ILE A 66 2.49 1.18 0.13
CA ILE A 66 2.76 1.24 1.58
C ILE A 66 4.25 1.52 1.81
N LEU A 67 5.13 0.73 1.20
CA LEU A 67 6.58 0.87 1.35
C LEU A 67 7.11 2.14 0.69
N ARG A 68 6.49 2.62 -0.39
CA ARG A 68 6.89 3.85 -1.09
C ARG A 68 7.09 5.02 -0.11
N ASP A 69 6.14 5.21 0.81
CA ASP A 69 6.15 6.33 1.75
C ASP A 69 7.00 6.04 3.02
N LEU A 70 7.59 4.84 3.15
CA LEU A 70 8.55 4.46 4.19
C LEU A 70 10.00 4.45 3.68
N HIS A 71 10.20 4.39 2.36
CA HIS A 71 11.52 4.54 1.77
C HIS A 71 11.97 6.00 1.78
N GLN A 72 12.80 6.37 2.76
CA GLN A 72 13.68 7.53 2.62
C GLN A 72 14.53 7.32 1.35
N LYS A 73 14.67 8.27 0.44
CA LYS A 73 14.98 8.16 -1.01
C LYS A 73 13.79 8.64 -1.81
N ASN A 74 12.58 8.23 -1.45
CA ASN A 74 11.38 8.73 -2.10
C ASN A 74 10.97 10.09 -1.54
N ARG A 75 11.32 10.40 -0.29
CA ARG A 75 10.95 11.64 0.43
C ARG A 75 11.04 12.92 -0.40
N ASN A 76 12.07 13.05 -1.24
CA ASN A 76 12.32 14.25 -2.04
C ASN A 76 11.86 14.10 -3.51
N THR A 77 11.05 13.10 -3.81
CA THR A 77 10.53 12.83 -5.15
C THR A 77 9.02 13.09 -5.17
N ALA A 78 8.48 13.35 -6.35
CA ALA A 78 7.03 13.49 -6.54
C ALA A 78 6.22 12.23 -6.15
N ALA A 79 6.89 11.09 -5.95
CA ALA A 79 6.26 9.86 -5.53
C ALA A 79 5.89 9.86 -4.04
N TYR A 80 6.60 10.61 -3.19
CA TYR A 80 6.34 10.63 -1.76
C TYR A 80 5.08 11.45 -1.44
N ARG A 81 4.15 10.82 -0.74
CA ARG A 81 2.88 11.43 -0.30
C ARG A 81 2.75 11.51 1.22
N GLY A 82 3.76 11.03 1.94
CA GLY A 82 3.87 11.14 3.39
C GLY A 82 3.39 9.92 4.17
N LEU A 83 3.92 9.80 5.38
CA LEU A 83 3.65 8.69 6.29
C LEU A 83 2.16 8.45 6.53
N ARG A 84 1.35 9.51 6.59
CA ARG A 84 -0.12 9.41 6.71
C ARG A 84 -0.75 8.57 5.59
N ARG A 85 -0.24 8.66 4.36
CA ARG A 85 -0.74 7.83 3.23
C ARG A 85 -0.33 6.37 3.37
N SER A 86 0.86 6.08 3.91
CA SER A 86 1.26 4.70 4.25
C SER A 86 0.31 4.08 5.27
N ILE A 87 -0.03 4.81 6.34
CA ILE A 87 -0.96 4.37 7.39
C ILE A 87 -2.34 4.02 6.80
N VAL A 88 -2.92 4.91 6.01
CA VAL A 88 -4.24 4.68 5.39
C VAL A 88 -4.20 3.49 4.42
N ASN A 89 -3.11 3.35 3.65
CA ASN A 89 -2.96 2.22 2.74
C ASN A 89 -2.79 0.89 3.50
N TRP A 90 -2.09 0.90 4.64
CA TRP A 90 -1.98 -0.28 5.51
C TRP A 90 -3.34 -0.72 6.05
N GLN A 91 -4.13 0.21 6.59
CA GLN A 91 -5.48 -0.11 7.09
C GLN A 91 -6.37 -0.73 6.02
N ARG A 92 -6.33 -0.19 4.79
CA ARG A 92 -7.05 -0.75 3.65
C ARG A 92 -6.53 -2.14 3.26
N TYR A 93 -5.21 -2.31 3.32
CA TYR A 93 -4.56 -3.57 3.01
C TYR A 93 -4.92 -4.68 4.01
N GLU A 94 -5.02 -4.38 5.31
CA GLU A 94 -5.47 -5.34 6.33
C GLU A 94 -6.88 -5.87 6.01
N VAL A 95 -7.81 -4.96 5.67
CA VAL A 95 -9.18 -5.31 5.27
C VAL A 95 -9.19 -6.14 3.99
N PHE A 96 -8.43 -5.71 2.99
CA PHE A 96 -8.27 -6.43 1.73
C PHE A 96 -7.75 -7.86 1.95
N CYS A 97 -6.67 -8.03 2.71
CA CYS A 97 -6.11 -9.34 3.03
C CYS A 97 -7.09 -10.23 3.76
N SER A 98 -7.85 -9.68 4.72
CA SER A 98 -8.89 -10.43 5.42
C SER A 98 -9.98 -10.94 4.47
N ARG A 99 -10.42 -10.13 3.51
CA ARG A 99 -11.42 -10.52 2.50
C ARG A 99 -10.90 -11.57 1.53
N GLN A 100 -9.63 -11.45 1.14
CA GLN A 100 -9.00 -12.33 0.15
C GLN A 100 -8.29 -13.55 0.77
N SER A 101 -8.38 -13.72 2.10
CA SER A 101 -7.68 -14.77 2.86
C SER A 101 -6.17 -14.81 2.57
N ILE A 102 -5.54 -13.63 2.51
CA ILE A 102 -4.10 -13.47 2.26
C ILE A 102 -3.36 -13.36 3.60
N ASP A 103 -2.36 -14.23 3.81
CA ASP A 103 -1.41 -14.04 4.90
C ASP A 103 -0.41 -12.93 4.55
N TYR A 104 -0.38 -11.89 5.38
CA TYR A 104 0.53 -10.76 5.25
C TYR A 104 1.53 -10.67 6.41
N SER A 105 1.68 -11.72 7.22
CA SER A 105 2.57 -11.73 8.39
C SER A 105 4.00 -11.36 8.05
N ARG A 106 4.57 -11.92 6.97
CA ARG A 106 5.93 -11.56 6.52
C ARG A 106 6.03 -10.08 6.12
N PHE A 107 5.04 -9.58 5.39
CA PHE A 107 5.01 -8.19 4.93
C PHE A 107 4.86 -7.21 6.10
N LYS A 108 4.07 -7.57 7.12
CA LYS A 108 3.95 -6.81 8.36
C LYS A 108 5.30 -6.54 9.02
N HIS A 109 6.15 -7.57 9.13
CA HIS A 109 7.50 -7.42 9.67
C HIS A 109 8.39 -6.52 8.80
N GLU A 110 8.27 -6.62 7.47
CA GLU A 110 8.98 -5.76 6.54
C GLU A 110 8.58 -4.28 6.70
N VAL A 111 7.28 -3.99 6.76
CA VAL A 111 6.76 -2.63 6.99
C VAL A 111 7.21 -2.09 8.34
N ALA A 112 7.21 -2.92 9.39
CA ALA A 112 7.72 -2.55 10.71
C ALA A 112 9.21 -2.15 10.68
N ALA A 113 10.05 -2.97 10.04
CA ALA A 113 11.47 -2.69 9.90
C ALA A 113 11.72 -1.39 9.09
N MET A 114 10.99 -1.21 8.00
CA MET A 114 11.09 -0.03 7.16
C MET A 114 10.62 1.24 7.87
N LEU A 115 9.58 1.16 8.70
CA LEU A 115 9.13 2.26 9.56
C LEU A 115 10.23 2.66 10.54
N LEU A 116 10.83 1.71 11.27
CA LEU A 116 11.90 2.03 12.23
C LEU A 116 13.10 2.70 11.55
N ILE A 117 13.54 2.18 10.39
CA ILE A 117 14.63 2.77 9.60
C ILE A 117 14.27 4.19 9.17
N PHE A 118 13.04 4.42 8.73
CA PHE A 118 12.56 5.74 8.35
C PHE A 118 12.62 6.73 9.53
N LEU A 119 12.06 6.36 10.69
CA LEU A 119 11.99 7.23 11.86
C LEU A 119 13.37 7.61 12.39
N VAL A 120 14.29 6.63 12.49
CA VAL A 120 15.67 6.89 12.95
C VAL A 120 16.39 7.87 12.01
N LYS A 121 16.27 7.67 10.70
CA LYS A 121 16.88 8.58 9.72
C LYS A 121 16.27 9.97 9.78
N GLU A 122 14.95 10.06 9.94
CA GLU A 122 14.25 11.34 10.02
C GLU A 122 14.69 12.15 11.25
N ILE A 123 14.83 11.51 12.41
CA ILE A 123 15.35 12.15 13.63
C ILE A 123 16.75 12.71 13.39
N VAL A 124 17.67 11.88 12.88
CA VAL A 124 19.06 12.30 12.64
C VAL A 124 19.16 13.45 11.64
N ASP A 125 18.34 13.44 10.59
CA ASP A 125 18.35 14.50 9.59
C ASP A 125 17.77 15.82 10.14
N VAL A 126 16.74 15.77 10.99
CA VAL A 126 16.17 16.97 11.62
C VAL A 126 17.09 17.52 12.71
N GLU A 127 17.64 16.68 13.60
CA GLU A 127 18.53 17.10 14.69
C GLU A 127 19.83 17.74 14.19
N ARG A 128 20.33 17.29 13.03
CA ARG A 128 21.51 17.89 12.39
C ARG A 128 21.19 19.16 11.60
N SER A 129 20.01 19.73 11.79
CA SER A 129 19.47 20.91 11.08
C SER A 129 19.58 20.78 9.57
N LYS A 130 19.59 19.56 9.04
CA LYS A 130 19.71 19.37 7.59
C LYS A 130 18.40 19.75 6.92
N ARG A 131 17.26 19.46 7.55
CA ARG A 131 15.90 19.58 6.98
C ARG A 131 14.81 19.65 8.06
N GLU A 132 13.66 20.22 7.70
CA GLU A 132 12.41 20.08 8.45
C GLU A 132 11.85 18.66 8.37
N SER A 133 11.02 18.26 9.33
CA SER A 133 10.39 16.94 9.34
C SER A 133 9.38 16.76 8.20
N SER A 134 9.40 15.58 7.60
CA SER A 134 8.46 15.10 6.59
C SER A 134 7.31 14.26 7.18
N ILE A 135 7.27 14.09 8.50
CA ILE A 135 6.21 13.37 9.18
C ILE A 135 4.94 14.22 9.15
N ASN A 136 3.93 13.73 8.43
CA ASN A 136 2.69 14.47 8.18
C ASN A 136 1.46 13.86 8.87
N CYS A 137 1.69 13.05 9.92
CA CYS A 137 0.66 12.48 10.79
C CYS A 137 0.88 12.93 12.24
N THR A 138 -0.15 12.76 13.06
CA THR A 138 -0.06 12.96 14.51
C THR A 138 0.72 11.84 15.18
N PHE A 139 1.20 12.08 16.40
CA PHE A 139 1.87 11.04 17.19
C PHE A 139 0.92 9.87 17.52
N SER A 140 -0.38 10.15 17.70
CA SER A 140 -1.39 9.12 17.93
C SER A 140 -1.58 8.21 16.72
N GLU A 141 -1.67 8.79 15.51
CA GLU A 141 -1.74 8.02 14.26
C GLU A 141 -0.48 7.15 14.07
N LEU A 142 0.71 7.71 14.32
CA LEU A 142 1.98 6.99 14.22
C LEU A 142 2.08 5.83 15.22
N SER A 143 1.74 6.09 16.49
CA SER A 143 1.80 5.08 17.54
C SER A 143 0.79 3.96 17.30
N GLY A 144 -0.42 4.31 16.84
CA GLY A 144 -1.43 3.32 16.43
C GLY A 144 -0.93 2.44 15.29
N PHE A 145 -0.30 3.05 14.27
CA PHE A 145 0.28 2.30 13.15
C PHE A 145 1.42 1.37 13.62
N ALA A 146 2.34 1.85 14.45
CA ALA A 146 3.41 1.04 15.01
C ALA A 146 2.85 -0.16 15.81
N CYS A 147 1.83 0.07 16.64
CA CYS A 147 1.14 -0.98 17.38
C CYS A 147 0.50 -2.02 16.45
N HIS A 148 -0.17 -1.58 15.37
CA HIS A 148 -0.74 -2.49 14.37
C HIS A 148 0.34 -3.35 13.71
N LEU A 149 1.54 -2.80 13.50
CA LEU A 149 2.70 -3.52 12.97
C LEU A 149 3.36 -4.47 13.98
N GLY A 150 2.92 -4.48 15.24
CA GLY A 150 3.49 -5.30 16.31
C GLY A 150 4.70 -4.68 16.99
N LEU A 151 4.94 -3.38 16.79
CA LEU A 151 5.95 -2.63 17.53
C LEU A 151 5.34 -2.18 18.87
N VAL A 152 6.04 -2.43 19.97
CA VAL A 152 5.63 -1.92 21.28
C VAL A 152 5.98 -0.42 21.38
N ASN A 153 5.27 0.35 22.21
CA ASN A 153 5.52 1.80 22.36
C ASN A 153 6.98 2.14 22.74
N LEU A 154 7.66 1.25 23.47
CA LEU A 154 9.09 1.39 23.81
C LEU A 154 10.02 1.27 22.59
N SER A 155 9.51 0.83 21.44
CA SER A 155 10.28 0.71 20.19
C SER A 155 10.28 2.00 19.37
N LEU A 156 9.40 2.97 19.67
CA LEU A 156 9.42 4.28 19.01
C LEU A 156 10.39 5.21 19.74
N PRO A 157 11.28 5.92 19.02
CA PRO A 157 12.17 6.88 19.66
C PRO A 157 11.39 8.01 20.35
N GLU A 158 11.72 8.35 21.59
CA GLU A 158 10.98 9.36 22.37
C GLU A 158 10.93 10.74 21.68
N SER A 159 12.01 11.12 21.00
CA SER A 159 12.12 12.38 20.26
C SER A 159 11.18 12.46 19.05
N ILE A 160 10.57 11.36 18.59
CA ILE A 160 9.69 11.38 17.42
C ILE A 160 8.42 12.20 17.64
N ARG A 161 7.98 12.35 18.90
CA ARG A 161 6.76 13.08 19.24
C ARG A 161 6.84 14.55 18.83
N SER A 162 7.99 15.19 19.00
CA SER A 162 8.18 16.60 18.62
C SER A 162 8.22 16.82 17.11
N LEU A 163 8.43 15.75 16.33
CA LEU A 163 8.46 15.78 14.87
C LEU A 163 7.08 15.51 14.24
N CYS A 164 6.11 15.04 15.03
CA CYS A 164 4.76 14.77 14.56
C CYS A 164 3.95 16.06 14.48
N ARG A 165 2.88 16.03 13.67
CA ARG A 165 1.88 17.12 13.69
C ARG A 165 1.20 17.18 15.06
N GLN A 166 0.99 18.40 15.54
CA GLN A 166 0.20 18.69 16.74
C GLN A 166 -1.29 18.50 16.47
#